data_AF-A0A1A8SIX1-F1
#
_entry.id   AF-A0A1A8SIX1-F1
#
_cell.length_a   1.000
_cell.length_b   1.000
_cell.length_c   1.000
_cell.angle_alpha   90.00
_cell.angle_beta   90.00
_cell.angle_gamma   90.00
#
_symmetry.space_group_name_H-M   'P 1'
#
loop_
_entity.id
_entity.type
_entity.pdbx_description
1 polymer ?
#
loop_
_entity_poly.entity_id
_entity_poly.type
_entity_poly.pdbx_seq_one_letter_code
_entity_poly.pdbx_strand_id
1 'polypeptide(L)' 'TSCCVVGCRSRYSPSSSLKFYRIPCGSRPLQVNRRRLWIKAIKQANGKDYDFSGNIRICGAHFISGELSLDNESPDF' A
#
# COMPACT_ATOMS: atom_id res chain seq x y z
N THR A 1 10.25 -5.57 -8.16
CA THR A 1 9.02 -5.77 -7.36
C THR A 1 7.86 -5.06 -8.03
N SER A 2 6.69 -5.69 -8.15
CA SER A 2 5.47 -5.10 -8.73
C SER A 2 4.51 -4.60 -7.66
N CYS A 3 3.60 -3.70 -8.04
CA CYS A 3 2.48 -3.32 -7.20
C CYS A 3 1.54 -4.52 -6.99
N CYS A 4 0.95 -4.61 -5.80
CA CYS A 4 -0.04 -5.63 -5.43
C CYS A 4 -1.43 -5.36 -6.00
N VAL A 5 -1.71 -4.14 -6.48
CA VAL A 5 -3.02 -3.77 -7.03
C VAL A 5 -3.22 -4.40 -8.42
N VAL A 6 -4.32 -5.12 -8.60
CA VAL A 6 -4.69 -5.77 -9.88
C VAL A 6 -4.86 -4.71 -10.96
N GLY A 7 -4.21 -4.92 -12.10
CA GLY A 7 -4.19 -3.95 -13.21
C GLY A 7 -3.15 -2.84 -13.06
N CYS A 8 -2.49 -2.69 -11.91
CA CYS A 8 -1.39 -1.75 -11.75
C CYS A 8 -0.11 -2.30 -12.39
N ARG A 9 0.35 -1.65 -13.47
CA ARG A 9 1.58 -2.03 -14.19
C ARG A 9 2.86 -1.46 -13.58
N SER A 10 2.73 -0.72 -12.48
CA SER A 10 3.86 -0.12 -11.77
C SER A 10 4.82 -1.19 -11.27
N ARG A 11 6.08 -1.09 -11.73
CA ARG A 11 7.18 -1.94 -11.33
C ARG A 11 8.31 -1.09 -10.76
N TYR A 12 8.90 -1.56 -9.67
CA TYR A 12 10.09 -0.96 -9.10
C TYR A 12 11.22 -0.96 -10.14
N SER A 13 11.72 0.22 -10.46
CA SER A 13 12.93 0.45 -11.24
C SER A 13 13.81 1.42 -10.46
N PRO A 14 15.13 1.19 -10.37
CA PRO A 14 16.04 2.13 -9.71
C PRO A 14 16.08 3.52 -10.37
N SER A 15 15.66 3.62 -11.64
CA SER A 15 15.52 4.90 -12.35
C SER A 15 14.18 5.61 -12.14
N SER A 16 13.23 4.97 -11.44
CA SER A 16 11.90 5.54 -11.22
C SER A 16 11.83 6.29 -9.90
N SER A 17 11.23 7.48 -9.90
CA SER A 17 10.87 8.22 -8.70
C SER A 17 9.72 7.57 -7.92
N LEU A 18 9.09 6.51 -8.46
CA LEU A 18 7.96 5.83 -7.86
C LEU A 18 8.39 5.00 -6.65
N LYS A 19 7.97 5.42 -5.47
CA LYS A 19 8.22 4.70 -4.21
C LYS A 19 7.34 3.44 -4.12
N PHE A 20 7.87 2.41 -3.46
CA PHE A 20 7.15 1.17 -3.19
C PHE A 20 7.15 0.88 -1.70
N TYR A 21 5.95 0.86 -1.13
CA TYR A 21 5.74 0.69 0.30
C TYR A 21 5.33 -0.73 0.63
N ARG A 22 5.88 -1.28 1.71
CA ARG A 22 5.42 -2.54 2.28
C ARG A 22 4.18 -2.28 3.11
N ILE A 23 3.26 -3.25 3.11
CA ILE A 23 2.11 -3.19 4.01
C ILE A 23 2.63 -3.11 5.46
N PRO A 24 2.12 -2.16 6.27
CA PRO A 24 2.55 -2.01 7.65
C PRO A 24 2.43 -3.34 8.41
N CYS A 25 3.49 -3.67 9.14
CA CYS A 25 3.55 -4.86 9.97
C CYS A 25 4.13 -4.42 11.32
N GLY A 26 3.38 -4.63 12.39
CA GLY A 26 3.78 -4.27 13.75
C GLY A 26 2.58 -4.13 14.68
N SER A 27 2.89 -4.12 15.97
CA SER A 27 1.88 -4.22 17.04
C SER A 27 1.46 -2.86 17.61
N ARG A 28 2.07 -1.76 17.14
CA ARG A 28 1.72 -0.41 17.61
C ARG A 28 0.31 -0.06 17.14
N PRO A 29 -0.56 0.53 17.98
CA PRO A 29 -1.95 0.83 17.62
C PRO A 29 -2.11 1.59 16.30
N LEU A 30 -1.27 2.59 16.05
CA LEU A 30 -1.26 3.36 14.81
C LEU A 30 -0.94 2.50 13.57
N GLN A 31 0.00 1.56 13.68
CA GLN A 31 0.38 0.67 12.59
C GLN A 31 -0.71 -0.38 12.32
N VAL A 32 -1.38 -0.86 13.37
CA VAL A 32 -2.52 -1.79 13.25
C VAL A 32 -3.68 -1.10 12.54
N ASN A 33 -4.02 0.14 12.93
CA ASN A 33 -5.07 0.91 12.27
C ASN A 33 -4.73 1.16 10.80
N ARG A 34 -3.50 1.60 10.52
CA ARG A 34 -3.00 1.80 9.16
C ARG A 34 -3.10 0.53 8.32
N ARG A 35 -2.59 -0.59 8.84
CA ARG A 35 -2.66 -1.90 8.19
C ARG A 35 -4.10 -2.26 7.85
N ARG A 36 -5.05 -2.02 8.76
CA ARG A 36 -6.47 -2.29 8.55
C ARG A 36 -7.03 -1.47 7.37
N LEU A 37 -6.71 -0.18 7.31
CA LEU A 37 -7.15 0.72 6.23
C LEU A 37 -6.55 0.31 4.88
N TRP A 38 -5.26 0.03 4.84
CA TRP A 38 -4.58 -0.41 3.62
C TRP A 38 -5.13 -1.74 3.11
N ILE A 39 -5.32 -2.73 3.98
CA ILE A 39 -5.92 -4.02 3.60
C ILE A 39 -7.33 -3.81 3.05
N LYS A 40 -8.13 -2.94 3.67
CA LYS A 40 -9.48 -2.62 3.20
C LYS A 40 -9.44 -2.01 1.80
N ALA A 41 -8.59 -1.01 1.56
CA ALA A 41 -8.45 -0.35 0.27
C ALA A 41 -7.97 -1.32 -0.83
N ILE A 42 -6.97 -2.15 -0.51
CA ILE A 42 -6.44 -3.16 -1.45
C ILE A 42 -7.51 -4.20 -1.79
N LYS A 43 -8.28 -4.70 -0.81
CA LYS A 43 -9.39 -5.62 -1.07
C LYS A 43 -10.50 -4.97 -1.91
N GLN A 44 -10.75 -3.67 -1.73
CA GLN A 44 -11.70 -2.96 -2.58
C GLN A 44 -11.20 -2.87 -4.03
N ALA A 45 -9.89 -2.67 -4.24
CA ALA A 45 -9.30 -2.59 -5.58
C ALA A 45 -9.13 -3.96 -6.26
N ASN A 46 -8.77 -5.00 -5.49
CA ASN A 46 -8.38 -6.31 -6.01
C ASN A 46 -9.48 -7.38 -5.91
N GLY A 47 -10.51 -7.14 -5.11
CA GLY A 47 -11.50 -8.13 -4.72
C GLY A 47 -11.34 -8.62 -3.26
N LYS A 48 -12.46 -9.05 -2.67
CA LYS A 48 -12.53 -9.42 -1.23
C LYS A 48 -11.64 -10.61 -0.87
N ASP A 49 -11.42 -11.51 -1.83
CA ASP A 49 -10.65 -12.75 -1.70
C ASP A 49 -9.16 -12.54 -2.01
N TYR A 50 -8.71 -11.28 -2.14
CA TYR A 50 -7.30 -10.99 -2.36
C TYR A 50 -6.45 -11.52 -1.19
N ASP A 51 -5.51 -12.40 -1.54
CA ASP A 51 -4.56 -12.97 -0.60
C ASP A 51 -3.38 -12.02 -0.37
N PHE A 52 -3.10 -11.75 0.90
CA PHE A 52 -2.00 -10.90 1.35
C PHE A 52 -0.75 -11.72 1.70
N SER A 53 -0.65 -12.97 1.21
CA SER A 53 0.50 -13.83 1.45
C SER A 53 1.77 -13.27 0.79
N GLY A 54 2.87 -13.30 1.56
CA GLY A 54 4.19 -12.91 1.09
C GLY A 54 4.54 -11.41 1.18
N ASN A 55 5.61 -11.03 0.48
CA ASN A 55 6.20 -9.68 0.50
C ASN A 55 5.52 -8.73 -0.50
N ILE A 56 4.20 -8.52 -0.33
CA ILE A 56 3.43 -7.60 -1.17
C ILE A 56 3.81 -6.14 -0.93
N ARG A 57 3.77 -5.33 -2.00
CA ARG A 57 4.07 -3.90 -1.96
C ARG A 57 3.04 -3.11 -2.76
N ILE A 58 2.74 -1.90 -2.31
CA ILE A 58 1.90 -0.95 -3.04
C ILE A 58 2.78 0.20 -3.53
N CYS A 59 2.54 0.67 -4.76
CA CYS A 59 3.30 1.79 -5.30
C CYS A 59 2.72 3.14 -4.86
N GLY A 60 3.57 4.17 -4.86
CA GLY A 60 3.21 5.54 -4.49
C GLY A 60 2.03 6.12 -5.27
N ALA A 61 1.78 5.65 -6.49
CA ALA A 61 0.68 6.13 -7.34
C ALA A 61 -0.73 5.85 -6.78
N HIS A 62 -0.85 5.01 -5.74
CA HIS A 62 -2.11 4.78 -5.04
C HIS A 62 -2.31 5.69 -3.82
N PHE A 63 -1.37 6.60 -3.57
CA PHE A 63 -1.47 7.68 -2.60
C PHE A 63 -1.70 8.98 -3.37
N ILE A 64 -2.53 9.88 -2.85
CA ILE A 64 -2.88 11.17 -3.43
C ILE A 64 -1.62 12.04 -3.61
N SER A 65 -0.77 12.10 -2.60
CA SER A 65 0.52 12.82 -2.66
C SER A 65 1.63 12.05 -3.39
N GLY A 66 1.38 10.80 -3.76
CA GLY A 66 2.43 9.89 -4.26
C GLY A 66 3.25 9.24 -3.14
N GLU A 67 3.04 9.64 -1.88
CA GLU A 67 3.81 9.18 -0.73
C GLU A 67 2.93 8.75 0.45
N LEU A 68 3.46 7.86 1.30
CA LEU A 68 2.80 7.49 2.54
C LEU A 68 2.80 8.67 3.51
N SER A 69 1.69 8.88 4.22
CA SER A 69 1.64 9.82 5.35
C SER A 69 1.73 9.08 6.69
N LEU A 70 2.25 9.76 7.71
CA LEU A 70 2.23 9.28 9.09
C LEU A 70 1.05 9.83 9.91
N ASP A 71 0.27 10.75 9.34
CA ASP A 71 -0.81 11.46 10.02
C ASP A 71 -2.14 10.74 9.83
N ASN A 72 -2.82 10.35 10.90
CA ASN A 72 -4.05 9.55 10.84
C ASN A 72 -5.23 10.24 10.11
N GLU A 73 -5.18 11.56 10.01
CA GLU A 73 -6.20 12.37 9.32
C GLU A 73 -5.89 12.55 7.82
N SER A 74 -4.72 12.10 7.36
CA SER A 74 -4.34 12.18 5.96
C SER A 74 -5.04 11.09 5.14
N PRO A 75 -5.55 11.40 3.93
CA PRO A 75 -6.04 10.38 3.01
C PRO A 75 -4.93 9.41 2.55
N ASP A 76 -3.66 9.78 2.76
CA ASP A 76 -2.48 8.97 2.42
C ASP A 76 -1.96 8.12 3.60
N PHE A 77 -2.72 8.03 4.68
CA PHE A 77 -2.34 7.26 5.88
C PHE A 77 -2.36 5.75 5.66
#